data_AF-A0AAQ3RAH6-F1
#
_entry.id   AF-A0AAQ3RAH6-F1
#
_cell.length_a   1.000
_cell.length_b   1.000
_cell.length_c   1.000
_cell.angle_alpha   90.00
_cell.angle_beta   90.00
_cell.angle_gamma   90.00
#
_symmetry.space_group_name_H-M   'P 1'
#
loop_
_entity.id
_entity.type
_entity.pdbx_description
1 polymer ?
#
loop_
_entity_poly.entity_id
_entity_poly.type
_entity_poly.pdbx_seq_one_letter_code
_entity_poly.pdbx_strand_id
1 'polypeptide(L)'
;MGNSSSSNKISAQDRAILDMKNQRDKLHQYQKRITTITTRETEIARECLRQGNKSKALLALRRKKYQESLLAKTDQQLAQLEVLTSDVEFALVQKDVLFGLQQGTAVLKEIHKEMGGLDKVEMIMGESQEAQAYQEEISEMLAGRMSNQDEDEVEDELAALERETNSAVPVLPDAPNVVKEQLPDAPTETPAERAKRRERERRQAGLMAA
;
A
#
# COMPACT_ATOMS: atom_id res chain seq x y z
N MET A 1 -24.74 39.74 -9.69
CA MET A 1 -24.16 40.19 -8.40
C MET A 1 -23.17 39.14 -7.91
N GLY A 2 -22.02 39.57 -7.40
CA GLY A 2 -21.20 38.78 -6.48
C GLY A 2 -20.18 37.81 -7.08
N ASN A 3 -19.18 38.32 -7.79
CA ASN A 3 -17.93 37.61 -8.02
C ASN A 3 -17.17 37.55 -6.68
N SER A 4 -17.49 36.57 -5.84
CA SER A 4 -16.74 36.30 -4.61
C SER A 4 -15.34 35.82 -4.99
N SER A 5 -14.41 36.77 -5.04
CA SER A 5 -12.99 36.51 -4.98
C SER A 5 -12.71 35.58 -3.80
N SER A 6 -12.59 34.29 -4.07
CA SER A 6 -11.95 33.33 -3.17
C SER A 6 -10.48 33.72 -3.12
N SER A 7 -10.16 34.69 -2.26
CA SER A 7 -8.78 34.95 -1.87
C SER A 7 -8.26 33.62 -1.33
N ASN A 8 -7.43 32.93 -2.13
CA ASN A 8 -6.64 31.80 -1.70
C ASN A 8 -5.77 32.30 -0.55
N LYS A 9 -6.30 32.20 0.67
CA LYS A 9 -5.59 32.58 1.88
C LYS A 9 -4.45 31.61 2.01
N ILE A 10 -3.26 32.05 1.63
CA ILE A 10 -2.01 31.31 1.80
C ILE A 10 -1.99 30.82 3.25
N SER A 11 -2.05 29.51 3.42
CA SER A 11 -2.17 28.91 4.72
C SER A 11 -0.83 28.99 5.47
N ALA A 12 -0.85 28.89 6.80
CA ALA A 12 0.39 28.85 7.58
C ALA A 12 1.31 27.68 7.13
N GLN A 13 0.70 26.58 6.69
CA GLN A 13 1.37 25.42 6.12
C GLN A 13 2.07 25.76 4.79
N ASP A 14 1.41 26.50 3.90
CA ASP A 14 1.97 26.88 2.60
C ASP A 14 3.19 27.80 2.77
N ARG A 15 3.15 28.70 3.77
CA ARG A 15 4.30 29.54 4.13
C ARG A 15 5.45 28.69 4.67
N ALA A 16 5.18 27.72 5.53
CA ALA A 16 6.21 26.84 6.06
C ALA A 16 6.87 26.00 4.95
N ILE A 17 6.07 25.45 4.03
CA ILE A 17 6.58 24.70 2.86
C ILE A 17 7.42 25.60 1.96
N LEU A 18 6.97 26.83 1.71
CA LEU A 18 7.74 27.81 0.94
C LEU A 18 9.08 28.12 1.62
N ASP A 19 9.09 28.31 2.94
CA ASP A 19 10.30 28.59 3.71
C ASP A 19 11.30 27.42 3.65
N MET A 20 10.82 26.17 3.75
CA MET A 20 11.67 24.98 3.57
C MET A 20 12.26 24.91 2.15
N LYS A 21 11.44 25.17 1.11
CA LYS A 21 11.89 25.20 -0.29
C LYS A 21 12.93 26.30 -0.51
N ASN A 22 12.71 27.49 0.05
CA ASN A 22 13.67 28.59 0.02
C ASN A 22 14.99 28.24 0.72
N GLN A 23 14.93 27.53 1.86
CA GLN A 23 16.13 27.06 2.57
C GLN A 23 16.90 26.03 1.75
N ARG A 24 16.22 25.07 1.14
CA ARG A 24 16.82 24.10 0.21
C ARG A 24 17.56 24.80 -0.94
N ASP A 25 16.91 25.78 -1.58
CA ASP A 25 17.52 26.51 -2.70
C ASP A 25 18.73 27.34 -2.25
N LYS A 26 18.70 27.93 -1.06
CA LYS A 26 19.85 28.62 -0.45
C LYS A 26 21.02 27.64 -0.18
N LEU A 27 20.73 26.44 0.30
CA LEU A 27 21.75 25.41 0.52
C LEU A 27 22.37 24.94 -0.80
N HIS A 28 21.59 24.76 -1.87
CA HIS A 28 22.14 24.49 -3.20
C HIS A 28 23.05 25.61 -3.71
N GLN A 29 22.65 26.87 -3.54
CA GLN A 29 23.52 28.01 -3.89
C GLN A 29 24.80 28.04 -3.05
N TYR A 30 24.74 27.63 -1.79
CA TYR A 30 25.91 27.53 -0.92
C TYR A 30 26.84 26.37 -1.34
N GLN A 31 26.27 25.20 -1.65
CA GLN A 31 26.97 24.03 -2.17
C GLN A 31 27.72 24.37 -3.47
N LYS A 32 27.06 25.06 -4.42
CA LYS A 32 27.68 25.51 -5.66
C LYS A 32 28.84 26.48 -5.40
N ARG A 33 28.67 27.42 -4.47
CA ARG A 33 29.74 28.35 -4.06
C ARG A 33 30.95 27.61 -3.46
N ILE A 34 30.72 26.69 -2.52
CA ILE A 34 31.81 25.90 -1.91
C ILE A 34 32.52 25.06 -2.98
N THR A 35 31.78 24.46 -3.91
CA THR A 35 32.36 23.63 -4.98
C THR A 35 33.31 24.45 -5.86
N THR A 36 32.92 25.67 -6.24
CA THR A 36 33.79 26.59 -6.98
C THR A 36 35.04 26.95 -6.19
N ILE A 37 34.91 27.24 -4.90
CA ILE A 37 36.06 27.56 -4.02
C ILE A 37 36.99 26.36 -3.88
N THR A 38 36.43 25.16 -3.70
CA THR A 38 37.18 23.90 -3.57
C THR A 38 37.98 23.62 -4.84
N THR A 39 37.36 23.83 -6.01
CA THR A 39 38.04 23.69 -7.31
C THR A 39 39.20 24.68 -7.42
N ARG A 40 38.99 25.95 -7.03
CA ARG A 40 40.06 26.95 -7.02
C ARG A 40 41.20 26.63 -6.06
N GLU A 41 40.90 26.13 -4.85
CA GLU A 41 41.92 25.68 -3.89
C GLU A 41 42.71 24.48 -4.44
N THR A 42 42.10 23.60 -5.22
CA THR A 42 42.84 22.51 -5.90
C THR A 42 43.79 23.03 -6.98
N GLU A 43 43.40 24.06 -7.73
CA GLU A 43 44.27 24.69 -8.73
C GLU A 43 45.45 25.40 -8.06
N ILE A 44 45.19 26.19 -7.02
CA ILE A 44 46.23 26.87 -6.23
C ILE A 44 47.20 25.84 -5.62
N ALA A 45 46.70 24.72 -5.10
CA ALA A 45 47.55 23.66 -4.59
C ALA A 45 48.44 23.06 -5.69
N ARG A 46 47.91 22.84 -6.90
CA ARG A 46 48.67 22.35 -8.07
C ARG A 46 49.74 23.36 -8.51
N GLU A 47 49.42 24.65 -8.55
CA GLU A 47 50.37 25.72 -8.89
C GLU A 47 51.51 25.83 -7.86
N CYS A 48 51.17 25.80 -6.57
CA CYS A 48 52.17 25.84 -5.48
C CYS A 48 53.11 24.63 -5.52
N LEU A 49 52.61 23.46 -5.92
CA LEU A 49 53.45 22.27 -6.12
C LEU A 49 54.40 22.43 -7.30
N ARG A 50 53.96 23.00 -8.44
CA ARG A 50 54.85 23.30 -9.59
C ARG A 50 55.95 24.30 -9.23
N GLN A 51 55.63 25.28 -8.38
CA GLN A 51 56.58 26.28 -7.89
C GLN A 51 57.49 25.75 -6.77
N GLY A 52 57.36 24.48 -6.37
CA GLY A 52 58.16 23.86 -5.31
C GLY A 52 57.83 24.32 -3.88
N ASN A 53 56.79 25.13 -3.69
CA ASN A 53 56.43 25.67 -2.37
C ASN A 53 55.48 24.72 -1.61
N LYS A 54 56.08 23.71 -0.97
CA LYS A 54 55.36 22.66 -0.23
C LYS A 54 54.49 23.20 0.92
N SER A 55 54.96 24.22 1.64
CA SER A 55 54.25 24.78 2.79
C SER A 55 52.92 25.43 2.40
N LYS A 56 52.91 26.19 1.29
CA LYS A 56 51.68 26.79 0.74
C LYS A 56 50.73 25.74 0.18
N ALA A 57 51.26 24.72 -0.50
CA ALA A 57 50.45 23.61 -1.01
C ALA A 57 49.74 22.85 0.13
N LEU A 58 50.44 22.57 1.25
CA LEU A 58 49.83 21.94 2.42
C LEU A 58 48.71 22.79 3.04
N LEU A 59 48.87 24.12 3.08
CA LEU A 59 47.84 25.02 3.59
C LEU A 59 46.59 25.00 2.71
N ALA A 60 46.75 25.06 1.38
CA ALA A 60 45.65 24.97 0.41
C ALA A 60 44.91 23.62 0.54
N LEU A 61 45.64 22.51 0.70
CA LEU A 61 45.04 21.19 0.92
C LEU A 61 44.26 21.10 2.24
N ARG A 62 44.75 21.74 3.32
CA ARG A 62 43.99 21.81 4.59
C ARG A 62 42.69 22.60 4.43
N ARG A 63 42.73 23.73 3.71
CA ARG A 63 41.53 24.53 3.41
C ARG A 63 40.53 23.76 2.56
N LYS A 64 41.02 23.07 1.52
CA LYS A 64 40.21 22.16 0.70
C LYS A 64 39.51 21.11 1.57
N LYS A 65 40.24 20.41 2.45
CA LYS A 65 39.66 19.36 3.31
C LYS A 65 38.60 19.92 4.26
N TYR A 66 38.80 21.13 4.79
CA TYR A 66 37.80 21.81 5.60
C TYR A 66 36.53 22.14 4.78
N GLN A 67 36.68 22.66 3.56
CA GLN A 67 35.57 22.95 2.66
C GLN A 67 34.80 21.68 2.27
N GLU A 68 35.50 20.57 2.01
CA GLU A 68 34.88 19.26 1.76
C GLU A 68 34.07 18.78 2.96
N SER A 69 34.56 18.97 4.19
CA SER A 69 33.78 18.64 5.39
C SER A 69 32.52 19.51 5.56
N LEU A 70 32.58 20.78 5.14
CA LEU A 70 31.41 21.68 5.16
C LEU A 70 30.41 21.28 4.08
N LEU A 71 30.90 20.87 2.91
CA LEU A 71 30.07 20.36 1.82
C LEU A 71 29.34 19.08 2.25
N ALA A 72 30.03 18.13 2.87
CA ALA A 72 29.42 16.91 3.39
C ALA A 72 28.32 17.18 4.43
N LYS A 73 28.55 18.16 5.34
CA LYS A 73 27.51 18.59 6.30
C LYS A 73 26.32 19.24 5.60
N THR A 74 26.58 20.04 4.56
CA THR A 74 25.53 20.69 3.77
C THR A 74 24.69 19.65 3.03
N ASP A 75 25.31 18.63 2.45
CA ASP A 75 24.62 17.54 1.76
C ASP A 75 23.75 16.72 2.72
N GLN A 76 24.23 16.47 3.95
CA GLN A 76 23.42 15.84 5.01
C GLN A 76 22.20 16.69 5.39
N GLN A 77 22.38 18.00 5.55
CA GLN A 77 21.28 18.92 5.86
C GLN A 77 20.27 19.01 4.70
N LEU A 78 20.76 18.99 3.46
CA LEU A 78 19.91 19.00 2.27
C LEU A 78 19.05 17.73 2.21
N ALA A 79 19.65 16.55 2.41
CA ALA A 79 18.92 15.28 2.46
C ALA A 79 17.86 15.27 3.58
N GLN A 80 18.20 15.82 4.76
CA GLN A 80 17.24 15.96 5.85
C GLN A 80 16.06 16.87 5.48
N LEU A 81 16.29 17.98 4.78
CA LEU A 81 15.23 18.88 4.31
C LEU A 81 14.35 18.25 3.23
N GLU A 82 14.93 17.42 2.35
CA GLU A 82 14.18 16.68 1.33
C GLU A 82 13.23 15.66 1.98
N VAL A 83 13.73 14.88 2.94
CA VAL A 83 12.91 13.95 3.73
C VAL A 83 11.79 14.70 4.46
N LEU A 84 12.12 15.78 5.17
CA LEU A 84 11.14 16.57 5.89
C LEU A 84 10.07 17.18 4.96
N THR A 85 10.46 17.62 3.77
CA THR A 85 9.51 18.14 2.77
C THR A 85 8.56 17.05 2.30
N SER A 86 9.09 15.86 1.99
CA SER A 86 8.29 14.69 1.60
C SER A 86 7.33 14.27 2.72
N ASP A 87 7.79 14.26 3.98
CA ASP A 87 6.97 13.90 5.13
C ASP A 87 5.82 14.89 5.34
N VAL A 88 6.08 16.19 5.17
CA VAL A 88 5.04 17.23 5.25
C VAL A 88 4.04 17.10 4.11
N GLU A 89 4.49 16.88 2.88
CA GLU A 89 3.60 16.67 1.74
C GLU A 89 2.74 15.41 1.93
N PHE A 90 3.32 14.33 2.46
CA PHE A 90 2.58 13.12 2.80
C PHE A 90 1.56 13.35 3.94
N ALA A 91 1.92 14.09 4.98
CA ALA A 91 1.01 14.44 6.07
C ALA A 91 -0.18 15.29 5.59
N LEU A 92 0.01 16.15 4.58
CA LEU A 92 -1.09 16.88 3.95
C LEU A 92 -2.05 15.93 3.23
N VAL A 93 -1.54 14.96 2.47
CA VAL A 93 -2.38 13.94 1.83
C VAL A 93 -3.13 13.10 2.88
N GLN A 94 -2.47 12.70 3.96
CA GLN A 94 -3.11 11.96 5.05
C GLN A 94 -4.27 12.74 5.68
N LYS A 95 -4.10 14.05 5.87
CA LYS A 95 -5.18 14.91 6.38
C LYS A 95 -6.39 14.87 5.44
N ASP A 96 -6.16 14.97 4.12
CA ASP A 96 -7.25 14.97 3.14
C ASP A 96 -7.96 13.61 3.08
N VAL A 97 -7.20 12.50 3.16
CA VAL A 97 -7.75 11.13 3.26
C VAL A 97 -8.59 10.98 4.54
N LEU A 98 -8.10 11.47 5.68
CA LEU A 98 -8.83 11.42 6.94
C LEU A 98 -10.15 12.21 6.85
N PHE A 99 -10.13 13.38 6.24
CA PHE A 99 -11.32 14.19 6.03
C PHE A 99 -12.32 13.50 5.09
N GLY A 100 -11.85 12.85 4.03
CA GLY A 100 -12.67 12.02 3.15
C GLY A 100 -13.30 10.84 3.89
N LEU A 101 -12.55 10.15 4.75
CA LEU A 101 -13.07 9.05 5.58
C LEU A 101 -14.13 9.54 6.59
N GLN A 102 -13.92 10.71 7.21
CA GLN A 102 -14.90 11.32 8.11
C GLN A 102 -16.20 11.65 7.39
N GLN A 103 -16.12 12.23 6.18
CA GLN A 103 -17.29 12.49 5.36
C GLN A 103 -17.99 11.20 4.92
N GLY A 104 -17.25 10.20 4.44
CA GLY A 104 -17.81 8.91 4.07
C GLY A 104 -18.51 8.22 5.25
N THR A 105 -17.92 8.30 6.45
CA THR A 105 -18.53 7.79 7.68
C THR A 105 -19.80 8.57 8.07
N ALA A 106 -19.82 9.89 7.88
CA ALA A 106 -21.00 10.71 8.13
C ALA A 106 -22.14 10.34 7.17
N VAL A 107 -21.85 10.20 5.87
CA VAL A 107 -22.81 9.77 4.85
C VAL A 107 -23.32 8.36 5.15
N LEU A 108 -22.44 7.41 5.52
CA LEU A 108 -22.86 6.06 5.92
C LEU A 108 -23.78 6.09 7.14
N LYS A 109 -23.54 6.96 8.13
CA LYS A 109 -24.43 7.14 9.28
C LYS A 109 -25.78 7.70 8.88
N GLU A 110 -25.83 8.64 7.93
CA GLU A 110 -27.09 9.15 7.39
C GLU A 110 -27.85 8.07 6.63
N ILE A 111 -27.20 7.31 5.76
CA ILE A 111 -27.79 6.16 5.07
C ILE A 111 -28.34 5.13 6.07
N HIS A 112 -27.57 4.79 7.11
CA HIS A 112 -28.02 3.86 8.14
C HIS A 112 -29.24 4.41 8.91
N LYS A 113 -29.31 5.71 9.13
CA LYS A 113 -30.47 6.37 9.76
C LYS A 113 -31.70 6.36 8.84
N GLU A 114 -31.51 6.57 7.54
CA GLU A 114 -32.58 6.52 6.53
C GLU A 114 -33.07 5.10 6.25
N MET A 115 -32.19 4.10 6.30
CA MET A 115 -32.55 2.68 6.13
C MET A 115 -33.29 2.08 7.34
N GLY A 116 -33.56 2.86 8.39
CA GLY A 116 -34.36 2.45 9.54
C GLY A 116 -33.57 2.28 10.84
N GLY A 117 -32.29 2.66 10.87
CA GLY A 117 -31.48 2.72 12.09
C GLY A 117 -31.33 1.37 12.81
N LEU A 118 -31.07 1.45 14.12
CA LEU A 118 -31.03 0.28 15.01
C LEU A 118 -32.44 -0.35 15.13
N ASP A 119 -33.48 0.47 15.11
CA ASP A 119 -34.87 0.07 15.36
C ASP A 119 -35.39 -0.93 14.32
N LYS A 120 -35.04 -0.75 13.03
CA LYS A 120 -35.45 -1.69 11.98
C LYS A 120 -34.64 -2.99 12.00
N VAL A 121 -33.38 -2.93 12.45
CA VAL A 121 -32.57 -4.14 12.68
C VAL A 121 -33.10 -4.91 13.90
N GLU A 122 -33.47 -4.21 14.98
CA GLU A 122 -34.07 -4.78 16.18
C GLU A 122 -35.47 -5.36 15.90
N MET A 123 -36.27 -4.67 15.07
CA MET A 123 -37.56 -5.18 14.58
C MET A 123 -37.38 -6.44 13.73
N ILE A 124 -36.46 -6.46 12.77
CA ILE A 124 -36.19 -7.66 11.94
C ILE A 124 -35.66 -8.83 12.80
N MET A 125 -34.79 -8.56 13.79
CA MET A 125 -34.33 -9.60 14.70
C MET A 125 -35.44 -10.10 15.63
N GLY A 126 -36.31 -9.22 16.11
CA GLY A 126 -37.48 -9.58 16.92
C GLY A 126 -38.48 -10.40 16.13
N GLU A 127 -38.83 -9.97 14.92
CA GLU A 127 -39.73 -10.69 13.99
C GLU A 127 -39.14 -12.07 13.61
N SER A 128 -37.82 -12.16 13.42
CA SER A 128 -37.17 -13.44 13.11
C SER A 128 -37.15 -14.38 14.31
N GLN A 129 -36.98 -13.88 15.53
CA GLN A 129 -37.04 -14.70 16.75
C GLN A 129 -38.47 -15.16 17.04
N GLU A 130 -39.47 -14.30 16.83
CA GLU A 130 -40.88 -14.65 17.00
C GLU A 130 -41.35 -15.65 15.93
N ALA A 131 -40.93 -15.49 14.68
CA ALA A 131 -41.19 -16.47 13.62
C ALA A 131 -40.54 -17.82 13.92
N GLN A 132 -39.33 -17.83 14.47
CA GLN A 132 -38.65 -19.05 14.87
C GLN A 132 -39.36 -19.73 16.05
N ALA A 133 -39.76 -18.98 17.07
CA ALA A 133 -40.53 -19.49 18.21
C ALA A 133 -41.90 -20.04 17.78
N TYR A 134 -42.59 -19.35 16.87
CA TYR A 134 -43.86 -19.83 16.31
C TYR A 134 -43.68 -21.12 15.49
N GLN A 135 -42.58 -21.24 14.73
CA GLN A 135 -42.26 -22.46 14.01
C GLN A 135 -41.91 -23.62 14.96
N GLU A 136 -41.21 -23.34 16.06
CA GLU A 136 -40.94 -24.32 17.12
C GLU A 136 -42.23 -24.75 17.83
N GLU A 137 -43.15 -23.82 18.13
CA GLU A 137 -44.46 -24.12 18.72
C GLU A 137 -45.34 -24.96 17.78
N ILE A 138 -45.35 -24.65 16.48
CA ILE A 138 -46.01 -25.49 15.46
C ILE A 138 -45.37 -26.87 15.42
N SER A 139 -44.04 -26.94 15.44
CA SER A 139 -43.31 -28.22 15.39
C SER A 139 -43.63 -29.08 16.62
N GLU A 140 -43.70 -28.48 17.81
CA GLU A 140 -44.07 -29.16 19.06
C GLU A 140 -45.55 -29.60 19.05
N MET A 141 -46.45 -28.76 18.54
CA MET A 141 -47.86 -29.14 18.38
C MET A 141 -48.08 -30.27 17.36
N LEU A 142 -47.32 -30.29 16.26
CA LEU A 142 -47.36 -31.39 15.28
C LEU A 142 -46.78 -32.66 15.88
N ALA A 143 -45.59 -32.60 16.49
CA ALA A 143 -44.93 -33.75 17.13
C ALA A 143 -45.78 -34.36 18.26
N GLY A 144 -46.56 -33.55 18.99
CA GLY A 144 -47.48 -34.04 20.02
C GLY A 144 -48.77 -34.68 19.49
N ARG A 145 -49.10 -34.52 18.21
CA ARG A 145 -50.34 -35.05 17.59
C ARG A 145 -50.11 -36.17 16.58
N MET A 146 -48.90 -36.34 16.07
CA MET A 146 -48.58 -37.37 15.09
C MET A 146 -48.29 -38.71 15.77
N SER A 147 -48.76 -39.80 15.17
CA SER A 147 -48.38 -41.17 15.58
C SER A 147 -47.05 -41.52 14.91
N ASN A 148 -46.28 -42.45 15.49
CA ASN A 148 -45.01 -42.92 14.88
C ASN A 148 -45.21 -43.44 13.44
N GLN A 149 -46.40 -43.97 13.11
CA GLN A 149 -46.74 -44.38 11.74
C GLN A 149 -46.92 -43.20 10.78
N ASP A 150 -47.46 -42.08 11.27
CA ASP A 150 -47.63 -40.87 10.46
C ASP A 150 -46.27 -40.19 10.21
N GLU A 151 -45.33 -40.30 11.16
CA GLU A 151 -43.94 -39.83 11.00
C GLU A 151 -43.18 -40.68 9.96
N ASP A 152 -43.31 -42.01 10.00
CA ASP A 152 -42.71 -42.91 9.02
C ASP A 152 -43.23 -42.63 7.58
N GLU A 153 -44.54 -42.38 7.42
CA GLU A 153 -45.12 -42.03 6.10
C GLU A 153 -44.59 -40.68 5.57
N VAL A 154 -44.41 -39.69 6.44
CA VAL A 154 -43.82 -38.39 6.06
C VAL A 154 -42.34 -38.52 5.69
N GLU A 155 -41.57 -39.34 6.39
CA GLU A 155 -40.18 -39.62 6.04
C GLU A 155 -40.05 -40.31 4.67
N ASP A 156 -40.95 -41.25 4.36
CA ASP A 156 -41.00 -41.92 3.06
C ASP A 156 -41.37 -40.95 1.92
N GLU A 157 -42.33 -40.05 2.13
CA GLU A 157 -42.68 -39.00 1.17
C GLU A 157 -41.54 -37.99 0.96
N LEU A 158 -40.86 -37.59 2.05
CA LEU A 158 -39.68 -36.71 1.98
C LEU A 158 -38.56 -37.38 1.17
N ALA A 159 -38.29 -38.67 1.40
CA ALA A 159 -37.29 -39.44 0.66
C ALA A 159 -37.67 -39.62 -0.82
N ALA A 160 -38.96 -39.64 -1.16
CA ALA A 160 -39.42 -39.65 -2.55
C ALA A 160 -39.18 -38.29 -3.22
N LEU A 161 -39.50 -37.18 -2.54
CA LEU A 161 -39.26 -35.81 -3.02
C LEU A 161 -37.77 -35.52 -3.15
N GLU A 162 -36.92 -35.94 -2.20
CA GLU A 162 -35.48 -35.78 -2.32
C GLU A 162 -34.92 -36.51 -3.54
N ARG A 163 -35.40 -37.72 -3.84
CA ARG A 163 -35.00 -38.45 -5.05
C ARG A 163 -35.48 -37.76 -6.32
N GLU A 164 -36.67 -37.18 -6.34
CA GLU A 164 -37.20 -36.43 -7.48
C GLU A 164 -36.41 -35.13 -7.70
N THR A 165 -36.08 -34.41 -6.64
CA THR A 165 -35.33 -33.14 -6.69
C THR A 165 -33.85 -33.35 -7.02
N ASN A 166 -33.20 -34.40 -6.48
CA ASN A 166 -31.83 -34.76 -6.85
C ASN A 166 -31.72 -35.39 -8.25
N SER A 167 -32.77 -36.04 -8.75
CA SER A 167 -32.81 -36.52 -10.14
C SER A 167 -33.03 -35.37 -11.15
N ALA A 168 -33.52 -34.22 -10.67
CA ALA A 168 -33.71 -33.00 -11.44
C ALA A 168 -32.53 -32.02 -11.33
N VAL A 169 -31.36 -32.45 -10.83
CA VAL A 169 -30.10 -31.72 -11.09
C VAL A 169 -29.66 -32.09 -12.50
N PRO A 170 -29.82 -31.23 -13.51
CA PRO A 170 -29.07 -31.43 -14.73
C PRO A 170 -27.60 -31.28 -14.34
N VAL A 171 -26.76 -32.22 -14.78
CA VAL A 171 -25.33 -31.94 -14.91
C VAL A 171 -25.23 -30.66 -15.75
N LEU A 172 -24.99 -29.54 -15.07
CA LEU A 172 -24.80 -28.25 -15.72
C LEU A 172 -23.57 -28.40 -16.63
N PRO A 173 -23.63 -27.96 -17.90
CA PRO A 173 -22.45 -27.98 -18.75
C PRO A 173 -21.38 -27.08 -18.13
N ASP A 174 -20.13 -27.57 -18.10
CA ASP A 174 -18.95 -26.78 -17.80
C ASP A 174 -19.06 -25.41 -18.50
N ALA A 175 -19.11 -24.35 -17.70
CA ALA A 175 -19.06 -22.99 -18.22
C ALA A 175 -17.80 -22.85 -19.09
N PRO A 176 -17.89 -22.15 -20.24
CA PRO A 176 -16.74 -22.02 -21.13
C PRO A 176 -15.58 -21.41 -20.34
N ASN A 177 -14.47 -22.13 -20.37
CA ASN A 177 -13.17 -21.75 -19.84
C ASN A 177 -12.70 -20.46 -20.55
N VAL A 178 -13.21 -19.30 -20.10
CA VAL A 178 -12.69 -18.00 -20.50
C VAL A 178 -11.38 -17.81 -19.75
N VAL A 179 -10.33 -18.36 -20.36
CA VAL A 179 -8.95 -17.92 -20.30
C VAL A 179 -8.50 -17.53 -18.89
N LYS A 180 -8.01 -18.53 -18.13
CA LYS A 180 -6.95 -18.31 -17.15
C LYS A 180 -5.83 -17.52 -17.84
N GLU A 181 -5.80 -16.21 -17.63
CA GLU A 181 -4.61 -15.41 -17.85
C GLU A 181 -3.46 -16.11 -17.12
N GLN A 182 -2.46 -16.49 -17.90
CA GLN A 182 -1.31 -17.27 -17.45
C GLN A 182 -0.58 -16.49 -16.37
N LEU A 183 -0.83 -16.83 -15.11
CA LEU A 183 0.14 -16.64 -14.06
C LEU A 183 1.42 -17.37 -14.51
N PRO A 184 2.59 -16.71 -14.47
CA PRO A 184 3.83 -17.31 -14.94
C PRO A 184 4.10 -18.62 -14.19
N ASP A 185 4.38 -19.67 -14.96
CA ASP A 185 4.60 -21.03 -14.47
C ASP A 185 5.65 -21.02 -13.36
N ALA A 186 5.27 -21.52 -12.18
CA ALA A 186 6.23 -21.79 -11.13
C ALA A 186 7.23 -22.83 -11.67
N PRO A 187 8.56 -22.62 -11.53
CA PRO A 187 9.54 -23.53 -12.12
C PRO A 187 9.30 -24.97 -11.66
N THR A 188 8.93 -25.85 -12.60
CA THR A 188 8.63 -27.27 -12.35
C THR A 188 9.88 -28.10 -12.06
N GLU A 189 11.07 -27.48 -12.06
CA GLU A 189 12.32 -28.16 -11.75
C GLU A 189 12.46 -28.36 -10.24
N THR A 190 12.57 -29.62 -9.84
CA THR A 190 12.93 -29.96 -8.48
C THR A 190 14.32 -29.38 -8.13
N PRO A 191 14.60 -29.02 -6.86
CA PRO A 191 15.91 -28.50 -6.46
C PRO A 191 17.09 -29.41 -6.86
N ALA A 192 16.85 -30.72 -6.94
CA ALA A 192 17.83 -31.71 -7.36
C ALA A 192 18.18 -31.63 -8.86
N GLU A 193 17.22 -31.31 -9.72
CA GLU A 193 17.44 -31.16 -11.17
C GLU A 193 18.16 -29.85 -11.50
N ARG A 194 17.82 -28.77 -10.80
CA ARG A 194 18.56 -27.49 -10.88
C ARG A 194 20.04 -27.64 -10.49
N ALA A 195 20.33 -28.44 -9.46
CA ALA A 195 21.70 -28.69 -9.04
C ALA A 195 22.50 -29.45 -10.11
N LYS A 196 21.91 -30.49 -10.71
CA LYS A 196 22.54 -31.28 -11.78
C LYS A 196 22.77 -30.46 -13.05
N ARG A 197 21.87 -29.55 -13.42
CA ARG A 197 22.05 -28.67 -14.58
C ARG A 197 23.23 -27.71 -14.39
N ARG A 198 23.32 -27.06 -13.22
CA ARG A 198 24.42 -26.16 -12.88
C ARG A 198 25.78 -26.86 -12.86
N GLU A 199 25.81 -28.11 -12.41
CA GLU A 199 27.04 -28.91 -12.41
C GLU A 199 27.47 -29.29 -13.83
N ARG A 200 26.52 -29.67 -14.70
CA ARG A 200 26.80 -29.91 -16.14
C ARG A 200 27.28 -28.65 -16.85
N GLU A 201 26.65 -27.51 -16.63
CA GLU A 201 27.06 -26.22 -17.22
C GLU A 201 28.47 -25.82 -16.78
N ARG A 202 28.82 -25.98 -15.50
CA ARG A 202 30.18 -25.74 -14.99
C ARG A 202 31.21 -26.67 -15.63
N ARG A 203 30.84 -27.93 -15.84
CA ARG A 203 31.72 -28.94 -16.44
C ARG A 203 31.91 -28.70 -17.94
N GLN A 204 30.89 -28.20 -18.64
CA GLN A 204 30.98 -27.78 -20.04
C GLN A 204 31.78 -26.48 -20.22
N ALA A 205 31.59 -25.50 -19.33
CA ALA A 205 32.34 -24.25 -19.35
C ALA A 205 33.84 -24.47 -19.05
N GLY A 206 34.18 -25.40 -18.17
CA GLY A 206 35.57 -25.78 -17.91
C GLY A 206 36.26 -26.51 -19.07
N LEU A 207 35.49 -27.19 -19.93
CA LEU A 207 35.99 -27.90 -21.11
C LEU A 207 36.14 -27.00 -22.35
N MET A 208 35.43 -25.86 -22.39
CA MET A 208 35.56 -24.84 -23.44
C MET A 208 36.65 -23.80 -23.12
N ALA A 209 37.15 -23.76 -21.89
CA ALA A 209 38.15 -22.79 -21.42
C ALA A 209 39.57 -23.39 -21.27
N ALA A 210 39.79 -24.61 -21.78
CA ALA A 210 41.08 -25.29 -21.88
C ALA A 210 41.38 -25.61 -23.35
#